data_AF-A0A351FP31-F1
#
_entry.id   AF-A0A351FP31-F1
#
_cell.length_a   1.000
_cell.length_b   1.000
_cell.length_c   1.000
_cell.angle_alpha   90.00
_cell.angle_beta   90.00
_cell.angle_gamma   90.00
#
_symmetry.space_group_name_H-M   'P 1'
#
loop_
_entity.id
_entity.type
_entity.pdbx_description
1 polymer ?
#
loop_
_entity_poly.entity_id
_entity_poly.type
_entity_poly.pdbx_seq_one_letter_code
_entity_poly.pdbx_strand_id
1 'polypeptide(L)'
;MLAATCCLSPAVVWSQGSAADYQRADQFSRKYGGLVTNLRIAPQWIHGGPAFWYRAQRGPDATQFMLVDPDQAERRVAFDHEQLAQALAKATSKSVRATQLPFRSLNFHRDLHAIAFQAFGKSWQYDVKSNQLTEGGDFRAPGPTAVYLPRKRPSQSSQTETHVTFENVTQAPVKLLWIDGDGNSREYTVLDPAKTFTQHTY
;
A
#
# COMPACT_ATOMS: atom_id res chain seq x y z
N MET A 1 24.82 68.67 -30.65
CA MET A 1 24.13 67.43 -30.23
C MET A 1 25.13 66.57 -29.50
N LEU A 2 24.99 66.43 -28.18
CA LEU A 2 25.81 65.52 -27.35
C LEU A 2 24.95 64.29 -27.05
N ALA A 3 25.30 63.15 -27.64
CA ALA A 3 24.65 61.88 -27.35
C ALA A 3 25.36 61.22 -26.16
N ALA A 4 24.71 61.23 -25.00
CA ALA A 4 25.15 60.52 -23.82
C ALA A 4 24.72 59.05 -23.93
N THR A 5 25.66 58.17 -24.28
CA THR A 5 25.42 56.72 -24.34
C THR A 5 25.37 56.17 -22.92
N CYS A 6 24.17 55.83 -22.46
CA CYS A 6 23.92 55.20 -21.16
C CYS A 6 24.30 53.71 -21.24
N CYS A 7 25.38 53.29 -20.58
CA CYS A 7 25.75 51.88 -20.47
C CYS A 7 24.79 51.17 -19.51
N LEU A 8 23.82 50.41 -20.05
CA LEU A 8 23.09 49.42 -19.27
C LEU A 8 24.01 48.22 -19.01
N SER A 9 24.56 48.12 -17.80
CA SER A 9 25.22 46.90 -17.34
C SER A 9 24.15 45.84 -17.06
N PRO A 10 24.21 44.64 -17.67
CA PRO A 10 23.30 43.56 -17.31
C PRO A 10 23.57 43.14 -15.86
N ALA A 11 22.58 43.32 -14.99
CA ALA A 11 22.59 42.71 -13.67
C ALA A 11 22.54 41.19 -13.88
N VAL A 12 23.65 40.51 -13.60
CA VAL A 12 23.66 39.05 -13.52
C VAL A 12 22.75 38.68 -12.34
N VAL A 13 21.53 38.27 -12.64
CA VAL A 13 20.65 37.68 -11.63
C VAL A 13 21.27 36.35 -11.25
N TRP A 14 21.81 36.27 -10.03
CA TRP A 14 22.26 35.02 -9.43
C TRP A 14 21.03 34.18 -9.12
N SER A 15 20.51 33.48 -10.13
CA SER A 15 19.38 32.57 -10.03
C SER A 15 19.78 31.19 -9.48
N GLN A 16 21.00 31.04 -8.95
CA GLN A 16 21.47 29.81 -8.35
C GLN A 16 21.20 29.83 -6.84
N GLY A 17 20.46 28.83 -6.35
CA GLY A 17 20.21 28.64 -4.93
C GLY A 17 21.51 28.52 -4.14
N SER A 18 21.56 29.11 -2.95
CA SER A 18 22.74 29.01 -2.07
C SER A 18 22.82 27.63 -1.42
N ALA A 19 24.00 27.25 -0.91
CA ALA A 19 24.15 26.02 -0.12
C ALA A 19 23.18 25.97 1.08
N ALA A 20 22.90 27.12 1.69
CA ALA A 20 21.92 27.23 2.77
C ALA A 20 20.48 26.94 2.31
N ASP A 21 20.13 27.26 1.07
CA ASP A 21 18.81 26.96 0.50
C ASP A 21 18.62 25.47 0.27
N TYR A 22 19.66 24.78 -0.24
CA TYR A 22 19.65 23.32 -0.36
C TYR A 22 19.58 22.62 1.00
N GLN A 23 20.34 23.08 2.00
CA GLN A 23 20.25 22.56 3.37
C GLN A 23 18.85 22.72 3.97
N ARG A 24 18.19 23.85 3.71
CA ARG A 24 16.80 24.09 4.14
C ARG A 24 15.82 23.19 3.41
N ALA A 25 16.02 22.96 2.10
CA ALA A 25 15.22 22.03 1.31
C ALA A 25 15.36 20.58 1.81
N ASP A 26 16.56 20.13 2.14
CA ASP A 26 16.81 18.79 2.71
C ASP A 26 16.13 18.60 4.06
N GLN A 27 16.04 19.65 4.86
CA GLN A 27 15.33 19.62 6.15
C GLN A 27 13.81 19.69 6.01
N PHE A 28 13.27 20.12 4.85
CA PHE A 28 11.84 20.33 4.65
C PHE A 28 11.04 19.04 4.89
N SER A 29 11.42 17.93 4.26
CA SER A 29 10.72 16.66 4.44
C SER A 29 10.80 16.13 5.87
N ARG A 30 11.86 16.46 6.63
CA ARG A 30 12.00 16.05 8.03
C ARG A 30 11.15 16.92 8.96
N LYS A 31 11.12 18.24 8.70
CA LYS A 31 10.39 19.22 9.52
C LYS A 31 8.88 19.09 9.38
N TYR A 32 8.40 18.78 8.19
CA TYR A 32 6.96 18.70 7.89
C TYR A 32 6.47 17.27 7.66
N GLY A 33 7.38 16.29 7.53
CA GLY A 33 7.05 14.88 7.41
C GLY A 33 6.35 14.38 8.67
N GLY A 34 5.09 13.98 8.54
CA GLY A 34 4.28 13.46 9.64
C GLY A 34 3.29 14.47 10.25
N LEU A 35 3.33 15.75 9.84
CA LEU A 35 2.30 16.73 10.24
C LEU A 35 0.95 16.46 9.55
N VAL A 36 1.00 15.90 8.35
CA VAL A 36 -0.19 15.50 7.59
C VAL A 36 -0.22 13.98 7.55
N THR A 37 -1.21 13.39 8.21
CA THR A 37 -1.42 11.95 8.24
C THR A 37 -2.33 11.51 7.10
N ASN A 38 -2.25 10.24 6.69
CA ASN A 38 -3.13 9.63 5.69
C ASN A 38 -3.09 10.25 4.27
N LEU A 39 -2.06 11.03 3.93
CA LEU A 39 -1.83 11.57 2.57
C LEU A 39 -1.76 10.49 1.49
N ARG A 40 -1.23 9.33 1.85
CA ARG A 40 -1.20 8.13 1.02
C ARG A 40 -1.79 6.99 1.83
N ILE A 41 -2.78 6.33 1.27
CA ILE A 41 -3.28 5.06 1.80
C ILE A 41 -2.57 3.91 1.09
N ALA A 42 -2.29 2.85 1.84
CA ALA A 42 -1.79 1.59 1.30
C ALA A 42 -2.94 0.58 1.34
N PRO A 43 -3.74 0.45 0.27
CA PRO A 43 -4.86 -0.48 0.24
C PRO A 43 -4.33 -1.92 0.25
N GLN A 44 -5.01 -2.79 0.99
CA GLN A 44 -4.80 -4.22 1.03
C GLN A 44 -6.09 -4.88 0.55
N TRP A 45 -6.06 -5.41 -0.67
CA TRP A 45 -7.22 -5.99 -1.33
C TRP A 45 -7.63 -7.30 -0.69
N ILE A 46 -8.93 -7.51 -0.53
CA ILE A 46 -9.51 -8.73 0.02
C ILE A 46 -9.72 -9.71 -1.13
N HIS A 47 -9.22 -10.93 -0.99
CA HIS A 47 -9.24 -11.90 -2.08
C HIS A 47 -10.68 -12.31 -2.43
N GLY A 48 -11.02 -12.23 -3.72
CA GLY A 48 -12.32 -12.67 -4.24
C GLY A 48 -13.42 -11.61 -4.23
N GLY A 49 -13.09 -10.33 -4.02
CA GLY A 49 -14.02 -9.21 -4.15
C GLY A 49 -13.30 -7.87 -4.34
N PRO A 50 -14.05 -6.78 -4.58
CA PRO A 50 -13.47 -5.45 -4.78
C PRO A 50 -13.26 -4.68 -3.47
N ALA A 51 -13.61 -5.26 -2.32
CA ALA A 51 -13.36 -4.66 -1.03
C ALA A 51 -11.86 -4.65 -0.68
N PHE A 52 -11.43 -3.62 0.06
CA PHE A 52 -10.07 -3.51 0.56
C PHE A 52 -10.05 -2.85 1.93
N TRP A 53 -8.99 -3.11 2.70
CA TRP A 53 -8.74 -2.45 3.97
C TRP A 53 -7.46 -1.64 3.93
N TYR A 54 -7.33 -0.67 4.84
CA TYR A 54 -6.08 0.06 5.04
C TYR A 54 -5.95 0.54 6.49
N ARG A 55 -4.73 0.86 6.90
CA ARG A 55 -4.44 1.49 8.20
C ARG A 55 -4.47 3.00 8.06
N ALA A 56 -5.32 3.64 8.85
CA ALA A 56 -5.38 5.08 8.99
C ALA A 56 -4.71 5.51 10.31
N GLN A 57 -3.80 6.49 10.24
CA GLN A 57 -3.21 7.11 11.41
C GLN A 57 -4.17 8.17 11.97
N ARG A 58 -4.52 8.05 13.26
CA ARG A 58 -5.41 8.98 13.99
C ARG A 58 -4.66 9.87 14.99
N GLY A 59 -3.37 9.63 15.16
CA GLY A 59 -2.46 10.37 16.03
C GLY A 59 -1.08 9.71 16.04
N PRO A 60 -0.12 10.22 16.83
CA PRO A 60 1.23 9.66 16.91
C PRO A 60 1.23 8.15 17.20
N ASP A 61 0.41 7.71 18.15
CA ASP A 61 0.32 6.32 18.61
C ASP A 61 -1.11 5.74 18.49
N ALA A 62 -1.86 6.23 17.51
CA ALA A 62 -3.23 5.77 17.25
C ALA A 62 -3.38 5.35 15.79
N THR A 63 -3.68 4.08 15.56
CA THR A 63 -4.04 3.53 14.25
C THR A 63 -5.46 3.01 14.29
N GLN A 64 -6.19 3.21 13.20
CA GLN A 64 -7.50 2.63 12.97
C GLN A 64 -7.47 1.81 11.69
N PHE A 65 -8.03 0.60 11.72
CA PHE A 65 -8.24 -0.19 10.51
C PHE A 65 -9.55 0.24 9.86
N MET A 66 -9.49 0.60 8.59
CA MET A 66 -10.62 1.04 7.79
C MET A 66 -10.91 -0.01 6.72
N LEU A 67 -12.19 -0.29 6.50
CA LEU A 67 -12.69 -1.15 5.43
C LEU A 67 -13.45 -0.28 4.41
N VAL A 68 -13.22 -0.56 3.14
CA VAL A 68 -13.93 0.07 2.02
C VAL A 68 -14.53 -1.04 1.17
N ASP A 69 -15.83 -0.95 0.95
CA ASP A 69 -16.57 -1.77 0.01
C ASP A 69 -17.09 -0.86 -1.11
N PRO A 70 -16.44 -0.87 -2.30
CA PRO A 70 -16.84 0.00 -3.39
C PRO A 70 -18.17 -0.40 -4.03
N ASP A 71 -18.57 -1.68 -3.97
CA ASP A 71 -19.85 -2.13 -4.52
C ASP A 71 -21.02 -1.61 -3.68
N GLN A 72 -20.82 -1.50 -2.36
CA GLN A 72 -21.78 -0.91 -1.42
C GLN A 72 -21.60 0.60 -1.25
N ALA A 73 -20.62 1.21 -1.92
CA ALA A 73 -20.20 2.60 -1.70
C ALA A 73 -19.96 2.95 -0.22
N GLU A 74 -19.47 1.97 0.56
CA GLU A 74 -19.32 2.09 2.01
C GLU A 74 -17.85 2.24 2.41
N ARG A 75 -17.60 3.15 3.36
CA ARG A 75 -16.33 3.24 4.09
C ARG A 75 -16.62 3.27 5.58
N ARG A 76 -16.12 2.26 6.30
CA ARG A 76 -16.34 2.13 7.75
C ARG A 76 -15.10 1.67 8.50
N VAL A 77 -15.17 1.71 9.82
CA VAL A 77 -14.18 1.06 10.67
C VAL A 77 -14.28 -0.46 10.41
N ALA A 78 -13.12 -1.11 10.27
CA ALA A 78 -13.01 -2.51 9.91
C ALA A 78 -13.69 -3.43 10.94
N PHE A 79 -13.48 -3.15 12.23
CA PHE A 79 -14.00 -3.87 13.39
C PHE A 79 -13.88 -2.99 14.64
N ASP A 80 -14.50 -3.39 15.75
CA ASP A 80 -14.36 -2.71 17.03
C ASP A 80 -12.98 -3.00 17.66
N HIS A 81 -12.12 -1.98 17.70
CA HIS A 81 -10.76 -2.12 18.23
C HIS A 81 -10.72 -2.30 19.76
N GLU A 82 -11.70 -1.77 20.49
CA GLU A 82 -11.79 -1.92 21.94
C GLU A 82 -12.15 -3.36 22.29
N GLN A 83 -13.17 -3.91 21.62
CA GLN A 83 -13.58 -5.30 21.83
C GLN A 83 -12.46 -6.28 21.46
N LEU A 84 -11.80 -6.07 20.32
CA LEU A 84 -10.68 -6.92 19.92
C LEU A 84 -9.51 -6.82 20.90
N ALA A 85 -9.16 -5.62 21.35
CA ALA A 85 -8.09 -5.44 22.33
C ALA A 85 -8.39 -6.16 23.65
N GLN A 86 -9.63 -6.06 24.15
CA GLN A 86 -10.07 -6.74 25.36
C GLN A 86 -10.05 -8.28 25.19
N ALA A 87 -10.57 -8.79 24.07
CA ALA A 87 -10.57 -10.21 23.77
C ALA A 87 -9.14 -10.77 23.69
N LEU A 88 -8.23 -10.04 23.02
CA LEU A 88 -6.84 -10.44 22.87
C LEU A 88 -6.07 -10.34 24.20
N ALA A 89 -6.33 -9.31 25.00
CA ALA A 89 -5.74 -9.16 26.33
C ALA A 89 -6.16 -10.32 27.25
N LYS A 90 -7.45 -10.69 27.22
CA LYS A 90 -7.98 -11.83 27.97
C LYS A 90 -7.38 -13.17 27.52
N ALA A 91 -7.23 -13.37 26.21
CA ALA A 91 -6.70 -14.63 25.66
C ALA A 91 -5.18 -14.81 25.88
N THR A 92 -4.43 -13.72 26.02
CA THR A 92 -2.96 -13.75 26.12
C THR A 92 -2.40 -13.33 27.47
N SER A 93 -3.24 -12.82 28.36
CA SER A 93 -2.85 -12.19 29.64
C SER A 93 -1.83 -11.06 29.46
N LYS A 94 -1.85 -10.38 28.31
CA LYS A 94 -0.97 -9.24 27.98
C LYS A 94 -1.77 -7.95 27.90
N SER A 95 -1.12 -6.82 28.18
CA SER A 95 -1.71 -5.50 27.94
C SER A 95 -1.82 -5.24 26.45
N VAL A 96 -3.03 -4.89 25.99
CA VAL A 96 -3.33 -4.55 24.59
C VAL A 96 -4.07 -3.22 24.57
N ARG A 97 -3.56 -2.24 23.83
CA ARG A 97 -4.24 -0.96 23.62
C ARG A 97 -5.03 -0.99 22.32
N ALA A 98 -6.30 -0.61 22.37
CA ALA A 98 -7.16 -0.53 21.19
C ALA A 98 -6.63 0.43 20.11
N THR A 99 -5.98 1.52 20.52
CA THR A 99 -5.36 2.48 19.60
C THR A 99 -4.08 1.94 18.94
N GLN A 100 -3.50 0.87 19.49
CA GLN A 100 -2.23 0.31 19.05
C GLN A 100 -2.24 -1.21 19.16
N LEU A 101 -3.09 -1.83 18.35
CA LEU A 101 -3.16 -3.29 18.25
C LEU A 101 -1.79 -3.88 17.86
N PRO A 102 -1.43 -5.06 18.39
CA PRO A 102 -0.10 -5.66 18.28
C PRO A 102 0.12 -6.38 16.94
N PHE A 103 -0.55 -5.91 15.89
CA PHE A 103 -0.43 -6.41 14.52
C PHE A 103 -0.66 -5.27 13.53
N ARG A 104 -0.07 -5.41 12.35
CA ARG A 104 -0.21 -4.44 11.26
C ARG A 104 -0.86 -5.02 10.00
N SER A 105 -0.92 -6.34 9.94
CA SER A 105 -1.41 -7.10 8.81
C SER A 105 -2.52 -8.03 9.28
N LEU A 106 -3.55 -8.14 8.45
CA LEU A 106 -4.67 -9.04 8.65
C LEU A 106 -5.17 -9.53 7.28
N ASN A 107 -5.84 -10.68 7.27
CA ASN A 107 -6.62 -11.13 6.13
C ASN A 107 -8.08 -11.06 6.52
N PHE A 108 -8.91 -10.52 5.64
CA PHE A 108 -10.36 -10.67 5.76
C PHE A 108 -10.78 -12.00 5.15
N HIS A 109 -11.77 -12.63 5.77
CA HIS A 109 -12.56 -13.65 5.11
C HIS A 109 -13.42 -12.99 4.00
N ARG A 110 -13.79 -13.77 2.97
CA ARG A 110 -14.46 -13.24 1.77
C ARG A 110 -15.81 -12.57 2.08
N ASP A 111 -16.52 -13.04 3.10
CA ASP A 111 -17.79 -12.47 3.57
C ASP A 111 -17.64 -11.21 4.45
N LEU A 112 -16.41 -10.76 4.70
CA LEU A 112 -16.10 -9.59 5.52
C LEU A 112 -16.55 -9.71 7.00
N HIS A 113 -16.86 -10.92 7.46
CA HIS A 113 -17.35 -11.17 8.83
C HIS A 113 -16.29 -11.70 9.78
N ALA A 114 -15.14 -12.10 9.26
CA ALA A 114 -14.01 -12.51 10.08
C ALA A 114 -12.70 -11.92 9.56
N ILE A 115 -11.75 -11.74 10.49
CA ILE A 115 -10.37 -11.42 10.19
C ILE A 115 -9.44 -12.47 10.79
N ALA A 116 -8.35 -12.78 10.09
CA ALA A 116 -7.23 -13.55 10.60
C ALA A 116 -6.00 -12.66 10.72
N PHE A 117 -5.25 -12.77 11.82
CA PHE A 117 -4.02 -12.01 12.04
C PHE A 117 -3.06 -12.76 12.95
N GLN A 118 -1.81 -12.31 13.00
CA GLN A 118 -0.83 -12.81 13.96
C GLN A 118 -0.52 -11.77 15.03
N ALA A 119 -0.56 -12.19 16.29
CA ALA A 119 -0.18 -11.39 17.44
C ALA A 119 0.45 -12.28 18.51
N PHE A 120 1.49 -11.77 19.15
CA PHE A 120 2.17 -12.47 20.25
C PHE A 120 2.69 -13.87 19.90
N GLY A 121 3.11 -14.08 18.65
CA GLY A 121 3.64 -15.37 18.17
C GLY A 121 2.59 -16.43 17.85
N LYS A 122 1.30 -16.07 17.87
CA LYS A 122 0.17 -16.95 17.56
C LYS A 122 -0.68 -16.38 16.43
N SER A 123 -1.37 -17.25 15.71
CA SER A 123 -2.43 -16.87 14.78
C SER A 123 -3.76 -16.78 15.53
N TRP A 124 -4.58 -15.82 15.13
CA TRP A 124 -5.90 -15.56 15.70
C TRP A 124 -6.92 -15.36 14.59
N GLN A 125 -8.12 -15.83 14.83
CA GLN A 125 -9.30 -15.51 14.06
C GLN A 125 -10.27 -14.73 14.93
N TYR A 126 -10.79 -13.63 14.40
CA TYR A 126 -11.76 -12.79 15.09
C TYR A 126 -13.01 -12.62 14.21
N ASP A 127 -14.15 -13.01 14.76
CA ASP A 127 -15.45 -12.78 14.14
C ASP A 127 -15.96 -11.38 14.51
N VAL A 128 -16.17 -10.55 13.51
CA VAL A 128 -16.51 -9.12 13.63
C VAL A 128 -17.95 -8.92 14.10
N LYS A 129 -18.85 -9.88 13.87
CA LYS A 129 -20.27 -9.77 14.24
C LYS A 129 -20.51 -10.19 15.69
N SER A 130 -19.91 -11.29 16.10
CA SER A 130 -20.05 -11.87 17.44
C SER A 130 -19.00 -11.39 18.42
N ASN A 131 -17.98 -10.66 17.95
CA ASN A 131 -16.83 -10.20 18.72
C ASN A 131 -16.08 -11.35 19.43
N GLN A 132 -16.03 -12.52 18.79
CA GLN A 132 -15.36 -13.70 19.34
C GLN A 132 -13.96 -13.85 18.75
N LEU A 133 -13.00 -14.10 19.64
CA LEU A 133 -11.62 -14.39 19.29
C LEU A 133 -11.33 -15.87 19.54
N THR A 134 -10.80 -16.56 18.54
CA THR A 134 -10.36 -17.95 18.62
C THR A 134 -8.90 -18.06 18.22
N GLU A 135 -8.14 -18.91 18.90
CA GLU A 135 -6.77 -19.24 18.50
C GLU A 135 -6.79 -20.07 17.21
N GLY A 136 -5.88 -19.76 16.28
CA GLY A 136 -5.83 -20.36 14.94
C GLY A 136 -6.28 -19.39 13.83
N GLY A 137 -6.62 -19.94 12.67
CA GLY A 137 -7.06 -19.16 11.50
C GLY A 137 -6.02 -19.05 10.40
N ASP A 138 -6.51 -18.88 9.18
CA ASP A 138 -5.72 -18.84 7.96
C ASP A 138 -5.14 -17.44 7.71
N PHE A 139 -4.23 -17.01 8.58
CA PHE A 139 -3.43 -15.82 8.31
C PHE A 139 -2.36 -16.14 7.28
N ARG A 140 -2.42 -15.46 6.13
CA ARG A 140 -1.37 -15.41 5.13
C ARG A 140 -0.77 -14.02 5.14
N ALA A 141 0.54 -13.95 5.45
CA ALA A 141 1.27 -12.70 5.37
C ALA A 141 0.98 -12.03 4.02
N PRO A 142 0.64 -10.72 4.01
CA PRO A 142 0.36 -10.03 2.77
C PRO A 142 1.54 -10.24 1.83
N GLY A 143 1.23 -10.68 0.61
CA GLY A 143 2.23 -10.71 -0.46
C GLY A 143 2.77 -9.29 -0.69
N PRO A 144 3.88 -9.14 -1.43
CA PRO A 144 4.36 -7.82 -1.81
C PRO A 144 3.18 -7.03 -2.39
N THR A 145 2.83 -5.91 -1.74
CA THR A 145 1.78 -5.03 -2.25
C THR A 145 2.17 -4.67 -3.67
N ALA A 146 1.38 -5.07 -4.66
CA ALA A 146 1.62 -4.68 -6.03
C ALA A 146 1.65 -3.16 -6.06
N VAL A 147 2.85 -2.59 -6.15
CA VAL A 147 3.02 -1.15 -6.24
C VAL A 147 2.46 -0.78 -7.59
N TYR A 148 1.28 -0.15 -7.59
CA TYR A 148 0.77 0.46 -8.79
C TYR A 148 1.79 1.52 -9.22
N LEU A 149 2.58 1.21 -10.24
CA LEU A 149 3.52 2.16 -10.80
C LEU A 149 2.68 3.21 -11.55
N PRO A 150 2.64 4.48 -11.09
CA PRO A 150 1.80 5.51 -11.71
C PRO A 150 2.24 5.84 -13.14
N ARG A 151 3.41 5.36 -13.56
CA ARG A 151 3.91 5.40 -14.93
C ARG A 151 4.50 4.04 -15.26
N LYS A 152 4.23 3.57 -16.48
CA LYS A 152 4.96 2.44 -17.07
C LYS A 152 6.45 2.77 -17.04
N ARG A 153 7.26 1.90 -16.45
CA ARG A 153 8.71 2.03 -16.44
C ARG A 153 9.29 0.90 -17.29
N PRO A 154 10.18 1.19 -18.24
CA PRO A 154 10.96 0.15 -18.90
C PRO A 154 11.73 -0.66 -17.85
N SER A 155 11.81 -1.97 -18.03
CA SER A 155 12.71 -2.81 -17.26
C SER A 155 14.15 -2.41 -17.54
N GLN A 156 14.98 -2.30 -16.50
CA GLN A 156 16.43 -2.15 -16.70
C GLN A 156 17.00 -3.50 -17.15
N SER A 157 17.98 -3.51 -18.05
CA SER A 157 18.63 -4.75 -18.47
C SER A 157 19.37 -5.35 -17.27
N SER A 158 18.87 -6.46 -16.76
CA SER A 158 19.56 -7.33 -15.82
C SER A 158 20.12 -8.52 -16.60
N GLN A 159 21.32 -8.98 -16.28
CA GLN A 159 21.82 -10.28 -16.77
C GLN A 159 21.42 -11.43 -15.83
N THR A 160 20.52 -11.16 -14.88
CA THR A 160 20.05 -12.14 -13.91
C THR A 160 18.72 -12.70 -14.36
N GLU A 161 18.75 -14.00 -14.68
CA GLU A 161 17.60 -14.79 -15.06
C GLU A 161 16.42 -14.57 -14.10
N THR A 162 15.32 -14.03 -14.62
CA THR A 162 14.14 -13.69 -13.83
C THR A 162 12.90 -14.40 -14.36
N HIS A 163 12.19 -15.09 -13.47
CA HIS A 163 10.92 -15.73 -13.78
C HIS A 163 9.77 -14.90 -13.21
N VAL A 164 8.75 -14.64 -14.02
CA VAL A 164 7.52 -13.98 -13.58
C VAL A 164 6.36 -14.96 -13.71
N THR A 165 5.77 -15.33 -12.58
CA THR A 165 4.60 -16.22 -12.53
C THR A 165 3.33 -15.38 -12.39
N PHE A 166 2.43 -15.52 -13.35
CA PHE A 166 1.11 -14.92 -13.35
C PHE A 166 0.08 -15.96 -12.95
N GLU A 167 -0.78 -15.64 -11.98
CA GLU A 167 -1.92 -16.46 -11.57
C GLU A 167 -3.21 -15.66 -11.82
N ASN A 168 -4.11 -16.19 -12.65
CA ASN A 168 -5.40 -15.55 -12.88
C ASN A 168 -6.40 -15.97 -11.79
N VAL A 169 -6.52 -15.15 -10.75
CA VAL A 169 -7.50 -15.31 -9.67
C VAL A 169 -8.87 -14.70 -9.98
N THR A 170 -9.07 -14.16 -11.19
CA THR A 170 -10.33 -13.55 -11.62
C THR A 170 -11.27 -14.57 -12.25
N GLN A 171 -12.55 -14.21 -12.43
CA GLN A 171 -13.55 -15.06 -13.08
C GLN A 171 -13.56 -14.91 -14.62
N ALA A 172 -12.72 -14.04 -15.19
CA ALA A 172 -12.63 -13.79 -16.62
C ALA A 172 -11.22 -14.11 -17.14
N PRO A 173 -11.06 -14.45 -18.43
CA PRO A 173 -9.73 -14.57 -19.03
C PRO A 173 -8.97 -13.26 -18.95
N VAL A 174 -7.67 -13.32 -18.61
CA VAL A 174 -6.78 -12.16 -18.53
C VAL A 174 -5.77 -12.25 -19.68
N LYS A 175 -5.74 -11.21 -20.54
CA LYS A 175 -4.75 -11.11 -21.60
C LYS A 175 -3.43 -10.54 -21.05
N LEU A 176 -2.34 -11.31 -21.19
CA LEU A 176 -0.99 -10.91 -20.82
C LEU A 176 -0.29 -10.25 -22.02
N LEU A 177 0.14 -9.01 -21.84
CA LEU A 177 0.81 -8.21 -22.86
C LEU A 177 2.18 -7.76 -22.34
N TRP A 178 3.20 -7.77 -23.19
CA TRP A 178 4.43 -7.02 -22.97
C TRP A 178 4.46 -5.75 -23.81
N ILE A 179 5.12 -4.73 -23.29
CA ILE A 179 5.30 -3.45 -23.97
C ILE A 179 6.77 -3.38 -24.37
N ASP A 180 7.03 -3.23 -25.67
CA ASP A 180 8.40 -3.12 -26.17
C ASP A 180 9.01 -1.73 -25.92
N GLY A 181 10.30 -1.59 -26.24
CA GLY A 181 11.02 -0.32 -26.06
C GLY A 181 10.43 0.84 -26.86
N ASP A 182 9.71 0.53 -27.94
CA ASP A 182 9.00 1.49 -28.79
C ASP A 182 7.58 1.78 -28.27
N GLY A 183 7.16 1.13 -27.18
CA GLY A 183 5.85 1.30 -26.57
C GLY A 183 4.73 0.46 -27.19
N ASN A 184 5.04 -0.41 -28.15
CA ASN A 184 4.05 -1.29 -28.77
C ASN A 184 3.72 -2.46 -27.86
N SER A 185 2.43 -2.84 -27.83
CA SER A 185 1.99 -4.03 -27.11
C SER A 185 2.21 -5.27 -27.96
N ARG A 186 2.81 -6.31 -27.39
CA ARG A 186 2.77 -7.65 -27.97
C ARG A 186 2.20 -8.64 -26.97
N GLU A 187 1.46 -9.60 -27.47
CA GLU A 187 0.76 -10.58 -26.65
C GLU A 187 1.70 -11.71 -26.24
N TYR A 188 1.71 -12.04 -24.95
CA TYR A 188 2.28 -13.30 -24.49
C TYR A 188 1.26 -14.41 -24.67
N THR A 189 0.12 -14.30 -24.00
CA THR A 189 -0.95 -15.30 -24.01
C THR A 189 -2.24 -14.74 -23.38
N VAL A 190 -3.33 -15.49 -23.47
CA VAL A 190 -4.54 -15.31 -22.67
C VAL A 190 -4.56 -16.37 -21.58
N LEU A 191 -4.70 -15.93 -20.33
CA LEU A 191 -4.72 -16.80 -19.16
C LEU A 191 -6.16 -16.98 -18.68
N ASP A 192 -6.71 -18.18 -18.84
CA ASP A 192 -8.06 -18.51 -18.35
C ASP A 192 -8.15 -18.44 -16.81
N PRO A 193 -9.37 -18.30 -16.24
CA PRO A 193 -9.59 -18.33 -14.80
C PRO A 193 -8.92 -19.54 -14.11
N ALA A 194 -8.32 -19.29 -12.95
CA ALA A 194 -7.60 -20.28 -12.12
C ALA A 194 -6.41 -20.98 -12.82
N LYS A 195 -5.89 -20.42 -13.91
CA LYS A 195 -4.66 -20.88 -14.56
C LYS A 195 -3.46 -20.03 -14.16
N THR A 196 -2.30 -20.65 -14.28
CA THR A 196 -0.99 -20.06 -14.00
C THR A 196 -0.13 -20.09 -15.25
N PHE A 197 0.63 -19.03 -15.50
CA PHE A 197 1.59 -18.93 -16.60
C PHE A 197 2.91 -18.35 -16.09
N THR A 198 4.03 -18.99 -16.41
CA THR A 198 5.36 -18.51 -16.05
C THR A 198 6.07 -17.99 -17.30
N GLN A 199 6.41 -16.71 -17.30
CA GLN A 199 7.22 -16.08 -18.33
C GLN A 199 8.68 -16.04 -17.90
N HIS A 200 9.56 -16.51 -18.77
CA HIS A 200 11.00 -16.29 -18.66
C HIS A 200 11.34 -14.89 -19.17
N THR A 201 12.06 -14.12 -18.37
CA THR A 201 12.61 -12.81 -18.74
C THR A 201 14.11 -12.85 -18.45
N TYR A 202 14.93 -12.49 -19.45
CA TYR A 202 16.40 -12.57 -19.49
C TYR A 202 17.14 -12.42 -18.15
#